data_AF-A0A955QRB7-F1
#
_entry.id   AF-A0A955QRB7-F1
#
_cell.length_a   1.000
_cell.length_b   1.000
_cell.length_c   1.000
_cell.angle_alpha   90.00
_cell.angle_beta   90.00
_cell.angle_gamma   90.00
#
_symmetry.space_group_name_H-M   'P 1'
#
loop_
_entity.id
_entity.type
_entity.pdbx_description
1 polymer ?
#
loop_
_entity_poly.entity_id
_entity_poly.type
_entity_poly.pdbx_seq_one_letter_code
_entity_poly.pdbx_strand_id
1 'polypeptide(L)'
;MTDVRHVLDSAKQTIEVAKQGGAMSFAPELLGLAEIELLTGEKEFQTQQSKVFWGRDFSLALRLGNLAQLDAEKALSLTNGPMPSPSNLPRSQHQSPLPETHR
;
A
#
# COMPACT_ATOMS: atom_id res chain seq x y z
N MET A 1 -9.45 -15.06 14.32
CA MET A 1 -9.95 -13.69 14.52
C MET A 1 -8.80 -12.75 14.20
N THR A 2 -9.00 -11.83 13.27
CA THR A 2 -8.01 -10.78 12.99
C THR A 2 -8.03 -9.78 14.14
N ASP A 3 -6.87 -9.51 14.74
CA ASP A 3 -6.74 -8.50 15.80
C ASP A 3 -6.85 -7.10 15.18
N VAL A 4 -7.86 -6.33 15.61
CA VAL A 4 -8.14 -4.98 15.10
C VAL A 4 -6.98 -4.04 15.40
N ARG A 5 -6.30 -4.21 16.54
CA ARG A 5 -5.12 -3.41 16.88
C ARG A 5 -3.99 -3.66 15.88
N HIS A 6 -3.74 -4.93 15.58
CA HIS A 6 -2.74 -5.31 14.58
C HIS A 6 -3.03 -4.72 13.20
N VAL A 7 -4.30 -4.69 12.77
CA VAL A 7 -4.69 -4.08 11.48
C VAL A 7 -4.45 -2.57 11.46
N LEU A 8 -4.80 -1.86 12.53
CA LEU A 8 -4.55 -0.42 12.63
C LEU A 8 -3.05 -0.10 12.68
N ASP A 9 -2.27 -0.89 13.42
CA ASP A 9 -0.81 -0.73 13.49
C ASP A 9 -0.14 -1.03 12.13
N SER A 10 -0.63 -2.04 11.39
CA SER A 10 -0.20 -2.36 10.03
C SER A 10 -0.50 -1.21 9.06
N ALA A 11 -1.72 -0.70 9.06
CA ALA A 11 -2.12 0.43 8.22
C ALA A 11 -1.27 1.68 8.49
N LYS A 12 -1.01 1.98 9.77
CA LYS A 12 -0.11 3.07 10.18
C LYS A 12 1.30 2.89 9.64
N GLN A 13 1.87 1.69 9.76
CA GLN A 13 3.19 1.40 9.22
C GLN A 13 3.23 1.58 7.69
N THR A 14 2.20 1.12 6.98
CA THR A 14 2.09 1.28 5.52
C THR A 14 2.00 2.74 5.11
N ILE A 15 1.24 3.58 5.82
CA ILE A 15 1.16 5.03 5.59
C ILE A 15 2.55 5.67 5.74
N GLU A 16 3.30 5.31 6.78
CA GLU A 16 4.65 5.84 6.97
C GLU A 16 5.62 5.41 5.86
N VAL A 17 5.52 4.17 5.38
CA VAL A 17 6.28 3.70 4.21
C VAL A 17 5.87 4.47 2.95
N ALA A 18 4.57 4.70 2.73
CA ALA A 18 4.08 5.48 1.59
C ALA A 18 4.61 6.93 1.61
N LYS A 19 4.61 7.57 2.79
CA LYS A 19 5.22 8.91 2.98
C LYS A 19 6.70 8.91 2.62
N GLN A 20 7.47 7.98 3.17
CA GLN A 20 8.90 7.84 2.89
C GLN A 20 9.17 7.53 1.41
N GLY A 21 8.26 6.79 0.77
CA GLY A 21 8.29 6.48 -0.66
C GLY A 21 7.89 7.64 -1.58
N GLY A 22 7.51 8.80 -1.04
CA GLY A 22 7.16 10.00 -1.82
C GLY A 22 5.69 10.13 -2.20
N ALA A 23 4.79 9.33 -1.60
CA ALA A 23 3.37 9.34 -1.94
C ALA A 23 2.71 10.72 -1.76
N MET A 24 3.26 11.56 -0.88
CA MET A 24 2.79 12.94 -0.68
C MET A 24 2.89 13.80 -1.95
N SER A 25 3.81 13.49 -2.87
CA SER A 25 3.98 14.22 -4.12
C SER A 25 3.25 13.57 -5.29
N PHE A 26 3.15 12.24 -5.32
CA PHE A 26 2.64 11.48 -6.47
C PHE A 26 1.17 11.04 -6.32
N ALA A 27 0.72 10.84 -5.09
CA ALA A 27 -0.64 10.38 -4.78
C ALA A 27 -1.16 11.01 -3.47
N PRO A 28 -1.16 12.35 -3.34
CA PRO A 28 -1.53 13.03 -2.10
C PRO A 28 -2.97 12.74 -1.66
N GLU A 29 -3.88 12.56 -2.63
CA GLU A 29 -5.30 12.28 -2.35
C GLU A 29 -5.48 10.89 -1.70
N LEU A 30 -4.82 9.86 -2.24
CA LEU A 30 -4.86 8.51 -1.68
C LEU A 30 -4.16 8.43 -0.32
N LEU A 31 -3.03 9.12 -0.18
CA LEU A 31 -2.34 9.20 1.11
C LEU A 31 -3.21 9.89 2.16
N GLY A 32 -3.87 11.00 1.80
CA GLY A 32 -4.78 11.71 2.69
C GLY A 32 -6.02 10.89 3.05
N LEU A 33 -6.57 10.12 2.11
CA LEU A 33 -7.68 9.20 2.38
C LEU A 33 -7.27 8.13 3.39
N ALA A 34 -6.10 7.49 3.19
CA ALA A 34 -5.57 6.49 4.10
C ALA A 34 -5.39 7.04 5.53
N GLU A 35 -4.88 8.27 5.68
CA GLU A 35 -4.72 8.92 6.99
C GLU A 35 -6.06 9.18 7.69
N ILE A 36 -7.08 9.63 6.95
CA ILE A 36 -8.43 9.89 7.49
C ILE A 36 -9.09 8.59 7.93
N GLU A 37 -8.97 7.54 7.13
CA GLU A 37 -9.52 6.22 7.43
C GLU A 37 -8.84 5.62 8.66
N LEU A 38 -7.50 5.69 8.76
CA LEU A 38 -6.77 5.24 9.94
C LEU A 38 -7.23 6.00 11.18
N LEU A 39 -7.28 7.35 11.13
CA LEU A 39 -7.71 8.17 12.26
C LEU A 39 -9.13 7.83 12.70
N THR A 40 -10.04 7.62 11.74
CA THR A 40 -11.43 7.25 12.03
C THR A 40 -11.50 5.84 12.63
N GLY A 41 -10.70 4.90 12.11
CA GLY A 41 -10.60 3.53 12.60
C GLY A 41 -10.04 3.45 14.03
N GLU A 42 -9.00 4.22 14.35
CA GLU A 42 -8.45 4.34 15.70
C GLU A 42 -9.47 4.93 16.68
N LYS A 43 -10.21 5.98 16.27
CA LYS A 43 -11.27 6.58 17.09
C LYS A 43 -12.41 5.61 17.35
N GLU A 44 -12.81 4.84 16.34
CA GLU A 44 -13.85 3.82 16.48
C GLU A 44 -13.39 2.71 17.41
N PHE A 45 -12.15 2.22 17.24
CA PHE A 45 -11.57 1.22 18.13
C PHE A 45 -11.59 1.69 19.59
N GLN A 46 -11.14 2.91 19.87
CA GLN A 46 -11.19 3.50 21.22
C GLN A 46 -12.62 3.60 21.75
N THR A 47 -13.57 4.00 20.90
CA THR A 47 -14.99 4.11 21.25
C THR A 47 -15.58 2.74 21.61
N GLN A 48 -15.15 1.68 20.95
CA GLN A 48 -15.61 0.31 21.22
C GLN A 48 -14.90 -0.28 22.44
N GLN A 49 -13.63 0.07 22.69
CA GLN A 49 -12.91 -0.36 23.90
C GLN A 49 -13.57 0.12 25.19
N SER A 50 -14.16 1.32 25.20
CA SER A 50 -14.84 1.87 26.38
C SER A 50 -16.19 1.23 26.67
N LYS A 51 -16.77 0.47 25.73
CA LYS A 51 -18.04 -0.25 25.94
C LYS A 51 -17.85 -1.52 26.75
N VAL A 52 -18.92 -1.95 27.40
CA VAL A 52 -19.03 -3.27 28.04
C VAL A 52 -18.75 -4.38 27.02
N PHE A 53 -18.10 -5.46 27.45
CA PHE A 53 -17.54 -6.50 26.59
C PHE A 53 -18.52 -7.01 25.51
N TRP A 54 -19.79 -7.26 25.87
CA TRP A 54 -20.81 -7.78 24.95
C TRP A 54 -21.37 -6.76 23.96
N GLY A 55 -21.13 -5.47 24.18
CA GLY A 55 -21.58 -4.39 23.29
C GLY A 55 -20.50 -3.88 22.34
N ARG A 56 -19.33 -4.53 22.32
CA ARG A 56 -18.22 -4.14 21.46
C ARG A 56 -18.41 -4.69 20.05
N ASP A 57 -18.39 -3.80 19.08
CA ASP A 57 -18.35 -4.14 17.67
C ASP A 57 -17.19 -3.41 17.00
N PHE A 58 -16.11 -4.14 16.74
CA PHE A 58 -14.91 -3.59 16.10
C PHE A 58 -14.93 -3.69 14.58
N SER A 59 -16.05 -4.09 13.97
CA SER A 59 -16.13 -4.33 12.53
C SER A 59 -15.85 -3.07 11.70
N LEU A 60 -16.32 -1.91 12.16
CA LEU A 60 -16.04 -0.64 11.48
C LEU A 60 -14.57 -0.25 11.59
N ALA A 61 -13.97 -0.34 12.78
CA ALA A 61 -12.54 -0.09 12.98
C ALA A 61 -11.67 -1.02 12.12
N LEU A 62 -12.03 -2.30 12.02
CA LEU A 62 -11.35 -3.28 11.18
C LEU A 62 -11.43 -2.91 9.69
N ARG A 63 -12.62 -2.51 9.21
CA ARG A 63 -12.80 -2.10 7.81
C ARG A 63 -12.00 -0.85 7.47
N LEU A 64 -12.03 0.14 8.36
CA LEU A 64 -11.28 1.39 8.18
C LEU A 64 -9.77 1.16 8.19
N GLY A 65 -9.25 0.31 9.07
CA GLY A 65 -7.84 -0.06 9.05
C GLY A 65 -7.43 -0.78 7.77
N ASN A 66 -8.26 -1.70 7.27
CA ASN A 66 -7.99 -2.37 5.99
C ASN A 66 -8.02 -1.40 4.79
N LEU A 67 -8.99 -0.46 4.76
CA LEU A 67 -9.06 0.56 3.71
C LEU A 67 -7.82 1.46 3.75
N ALA A 68 -7.45 1.94 4.94
CA ALA A 68 -6.26 2.77 5.12
C ALA A 68 -4.99 2.07 4.63
N GLN A 69 -4.85 0.77 4.91
CA GLN A 69 -3.74 -0.02 4.41
C GLN A 69 -3.75 -0.12 2.87
N LEU A 70 -4.90 -0.43 2.27
CA LEU A 70 -5.02 -0.58 0.80
C LEU A 70 -4.75 0.74 0.07
N ASP A 71 -5.25 1.86 0.59
CA ASP A 71 -5.04 3.17 -0.02
C ASP A 71 -3.59 3.63 0.11
N ALA A 72 -2.94 3.35 1.24
CA ALA A 72 -1.51 3.61 1.41
C ALA A 72 -0.62 2.72 0.51
N GLU A 73 -0.95 1.43 0.37
CA GLU A 73 -0.28 0.53 -0.60
C GLU A 73 -0.45 1.04 -2.02
N LYS A 74 -1.66 1.50 -2.38
CA LYS A 74 -1.92 2.07 -3.69
C LYS A 74 -1.13 3.36 -3.91
N ALA A 75 -1.12 4.26 -2.92
CA ALA A 75 -0.35 5.50 -2.98
C ALA A 75 1.15 5.22 -3.18
N LEU A 76 1.71 4.26 -2.43
CA LEU A 76 3.10 3.81 -2.58
C LEU A 76 3.36 3.19 -3.97
N SER A 77 2.43 2.39 -4.50
CA SER A 77 2.61 1.78 -5.83
C SER A 77 2.75 2.82 -6.94
N LEU A 78 2.13 4.00 -6.77
CA LEU A 78 2.18 5.09 -7.75
C LEU A 78 3.48 5.90 -7.70
N THR A 79 4.25 5.82 -6.60
CA THR A 79 5.54 6.53 -6.49
C THR A 79 6.63 5.87 -7.32
N ASN A 80 6.52 4.57 -7.56
CA ASN A 80 7.47 3.80 -8.37
C ASN A 80 7.19 3.86 -9.88
N GLY A 81 6.18 4.64 -10.31
CA GLY A 81 5.71 4.70 -11.70
C GLY A 81 5.08 3.38 -12.18
N PRO A 82 4.43 3.37 -13.36
CA PRO A 82 4.04 2.11 -13.98
C PRO A 82 5.32 1.29 -14.25
N MET A 83 5.38 0.04 -13.78
CA MET A 83 6.39 -0.90 -14.27
C MET A 83 6.37 -0.86 -15.80
N PRO A 84 7.52 -0.67 -16.47
CA PRO A 84 7.55 -0.75 -17.93
C PRO A 84 7.00 -2.11 -18.33
N SER A 85 6.02 -2.12 -19.23
CA SER A 85 5.57 -3.36 -19.84
C SER A 85 6.79 -4.08 -20.43
N PRO A 86 6.92 -5.41 -20.28
CA PRO A 86 8.08 -6.17 -20.77
C PRO A 86 8.34 -6.00 -22.28
N SER A 87 7.38 -5.42 -23.01
CA SER A 87 7.46 -5.04 -24.41
C SER A 87 8.38 -3.85 -24.73
N ASN A 88 8.90 -3.10 -23.74
CA ASN A 88 9.81 -1.96 -23.95
C ASN A 88 11.27 -2.23 -23.56
N LEU A 89 11.68 -3.48 -23.40
CA LEU A 89 13.11 -3.80 -23.40
C LEU A 89 13.68 -3.46 -24.79
N PRO A 90 14.73 -2.61 -24.91
CA PRO A 90 15.42 -2.48 -26.18
C PRO A 90 15.91 -3.87 -26.58
N ARG A 91 15.53 -4.34 -27.78
CA ARG A 91 16.07 -5.57 -28.36
C ARG A 91 17.59 -5.47 -28.24
N SER A 92 18.19 -6.27 -27.34
CA SER A 92 19.62 -6.50 -27.34
C SER A 92 20.00 -6.84 -28.76
N GLN A 93 20.84 -6.00 -29.37
CA GLN A 93 21.47 -6.32 -30.63
C GLN A 93 22.39 -7.51 -30.37
N HIS A 94 21.83 -8.71 -30.53
CA HIS A 94 22.60 -9.94 -30.59
C HIS A 94 23.48 -9.85 -31.83
N GLN A 95 24.76 -9.57 -31.57
CA GLN A 95 25.95 -10.17 -32.18
C GLN A 95 25.94 -10.39 -33.70
N SER A 96 26.84 -9.66 -34.37
CA SER A 96 27.33 -9.94 -35.72
C SER A 96 27.84 -11.40 -35.88
N PRO A 97 27.79 -11.96 -37.11
CA PRO A 97 27.90 -13.41 -37.32
C PRO A 97 29.35 -13.93 -37.27
N LEU A 98 29.48 -15.20 -36.89
CA LEU A 98 30.72 -15.99 -36.88
C LEU A 98 31.41 -15.99 -38.26
N PRO A 99 32.75 -15.97 -38.34
CA PRO A 99 33.45 -16.20 -39.60
C PRO A 99 33.41 -17.69 -39.98
N GLU A 100 32.98 -17.96 -41.22
CA GLU A 100 33.02 -19.29 -41.82
C GLU A 100 34.46 -19.81 -41.88
N THR A 101 34.66 -21.01 -41.33
CA THR A 101 35.88 -21.79 -41.54
C THR A 101 35.64 -22.71 -42.72
N HIS A 102 36.14 -22.35 -43.90
CA HIS A 102 36.28 -23.27 -45.02
C HIS A 102 37.76 -23.67 -45.17
N ARG A 103 37.99 -24.99 -45.18
CA ARG A 103 39.24 -25.64 -45.58
C ARG A 103 39.48 -25.49 -47.07
#